data_AF-A0A124C3K2-F1
#
_entry.id   AF-A0A124C3K2-F1
#
_cell.length_a   1.000
_cell.length_b   1.000
_cell.length_c   1.000
_cell.angle_alpha   90.00
_cell.angle_beta   90.00
_cell.angle_gamma   90.00
#
_symmetry.space_group_name_H-M   'P 1'
#
loop_
_entity.id
_entity.type
_entity.pdbx_description
1 polymer ?
#
loop_
_entity_poly.entity_id
_entity_poly.type
_entity_poly.pdbx_seq_one_letter_code
_entity_poly.pdbx_strand_id
1 'polypeptide(L)'
;MRVFRSIAPAVLALALALLPALPSEARPADRPDPFGAACRSTVTGSRVTAHCYNPYASVDRVRLHIECARWWDIDSDSAAVAAGPAQNVRLAGRCWKEVRSVWFSHQRGEG
;
A
#
# COMPACT_ATOMS: atom_id res chain seq x y z
N MET A 1 -14.64 -54.28 54.75
CA MET A 1 -13.71 -53.16 54.52
C MET A 1 -13.35 -53.09 53.04
N ARG A 2 -13.39 -51.88 52.45
CA ARG A 2 -12.80 -51.43 51.17
C ARG A 2 -13.40 -52.02 49.87
N VAL A 3 -14.37 -51.41 49.19
CA VAL A 3 -14.49 -50.05 48.58
C VAL A 3 -13.69 -49.93 47.26
N PHE A 4 -14.47 -49.93 46.16
CA PHE A 4 -14.33 -49.12 44.94
C PHE A 4 -13.35 -49.46 43.80
N ARG A 5 -13.90 -49.23 42.59
CA ARG A 5 -13.31 -48.64 41.36
C ARG A 5 -12.57 -49.56 40.40
N SER A 6 -13.25 -49.88 39.30
CA SER A 6 -12.62 -50.16 38.01
C SER A 6 -13.51 -49.65 36.87
N ILE A 7 -13.76 -48.34 36.84
CA ILE A 7 -14.43 -47.64 35.71
C ILE A 7 -13.47 -46.58 35.11
N ALA A 8 -12.16 -46.74 35.32
CA ALA A 8 -11.18 -45.71 35.03
C ALA A 8 -10.75 -45.56 33.55
N PRO A 9 -10.75 -46.57 32.65
CA PRO A 9 -10.14 -46.37 31.34
C PRO A 9 -11.12 -45.78 30.30
N ALA A 10 -12.43 -46.01 30.46
CA ALA A 10 -13.43 -45.61 29.46
C ALA A 10 -13.74 -44.09 29.49
N VAL A 11 -13.62 -43.45 30.65
CA VAL A 11 -13.90 -42.01 30.79
C VAL A 11 -12.76 -41.15 30.21
N LEU A 12 -11.52 -41.65 30.24
CA LEU A 12 -10.35 -40.89 29.78
C LEU A 12 -10.28 -40.78 28.24
N ALA A 13 -10.73 -41.80 27.52
CA ALA A 13 -10.71 -41.80 26.05
C ALA A 13 -11.73 -40.81 25.44
N LEU A 14 -12.87 -40.58 26.11
CA LEU A 14 -13.89 -39.64 25.64
C LEU A 14 -13.51 -38.17 25.91
N ALA A 15 -12.74 -37.92 26.97
CA ALA A 15 -12.30 -36.56 27.31
C ALA A 15 -11.28 -35.99 26.32
N LEU A 16 -10.45 -36.82 25.68
CA LEU A 16 -9.49 -36.35 24.67
C LEU A 16 -10.15 -36.01 23.33
N ALA A 17 -11.25 -36.66 22.97
CA ALA A 17 -11.96 -36.42 21.71
C ALA A 17 -12.78 -35.12 21.70
N LEU A 18 -12.99 -34.50 22.88
CA LEU A 18 -13.72 -33.25 23.07
C LEU A 18 -12.80 -32.03 23.24
N LEU A 19 -11.47 -32.19 23.14
CA LEU A 19 -10.57 -31.06 23.09
C LEU A 19 -10.82 -30.31 21.77
N PRO A 20 -11.32 -29.06 21.81
CA PRO A 20 -11.39 -28.26 20.59
C PRO A 20 -9.96 -28.14 20.07
N ALA A 21 -9.76 -28.47 18.79
CA ALA A 21 -8.50 -28.19 18.12
C ALA A 21 -8.19 -26.71 18.35
N LEU A 22 -7.11 -26.44 19.09
CA LEU A 22 -6.59 -25.09 19.23
C LEU A 22 -6.43 -24.53 17.82
N PRO A 23 -6.96 -23.34 17.52
CA PRO A 23 -6.81 -22.75 16.20
C PRO A 23 -5.32 -22.70 15.90
N SER A 24 -4.88 -23.43 14.87
CA SER A 24 -3.54 -23.28 14.33
C SER A 24 -3.37 -21.80 14.04
N GLU A 25 -2.37 -21.16 14.64
CA GLU A 25 -1.99 -19.78 14.32
C GLU A 25 -1.93 -19.70 12.80
N ALA A 26 -2.93 -19.04 12.21
CA ALA A 26 -3.00 -18.88 10.78
C ALA A 26 -1.76 -18.05 10.43
N ARG A 27 -0.81 -18.64 9.70
CA ARG A 27 0.29 -17.88 9.11
C ARG A 27 -0.33 -16.66 8.45
N PRO A 28 0.13 -15.44 8.75
CA PRO A 28 -0.40 -14.26 8.08
C PRO A 28 -0.31 -14.53 6.58
N ALA A 29 -1.45 -14.46 5.90
CA ALA A 29 -1.48 -14.58 4.46
C ALA A 29 -0.45 -13.60 3.89
N ASP A 30 0.31 -14.06 2.90
CA ASP A 30 1.39 -13.29 2.28
C ASP A 30 0.78 -12.01 1.68
N ARG A 31 0.82 -10.92 2.45
CA ARG A 31 0.23 -9.64 2.05
C ARG A 31 1.27 -8.94 1.17
N PRO A 32 0.86 -8.37 0.02
CA PRO A 32 1.80 -7.65 -0.82
C PRO A 32 2.55 -6.59 -0.01
N ASP A 33 3.86 -6.47 -0.26
CA ASP A 33 4.67 -5.43 0.36
C ASP A 33 4.05 -4.04 0.08
N PRO A 34 4.04 -3.16 1.09
CA PRO A 34 3.51 -1.81 0.93
C PRO A 34 4.27 -1.06 -0.18
N PHE A 35 3.54 -0.21 -0.90
CA PHE A 35 4.01 0.43 -2.12
C PHE A 35 3.37 1.81 -2.31
N GLY A 36 4.06 2.69 -3.04
CA GLY A 36 3.60 4.04 -3.39
C GLY A 36 4.31 5.13 -2.60
N ALA A 37 5.08 5.96 -3.29
CA ALA A 37 5.75 7.12 -2.71
C ALA A 37 4.72 8.12 -2.15
N ALA A 38 5.04 8.72 -1.01
CA ALA A 38 4.24 9.78 -0.42
C ALA A 38 4.48 11.09 -1.16
N CYS A 39 3.49 11.55 -1.93
CA CYS A 39 3.59 12.74 -2.76
C CYS A 39 2.79 13.93 -2.19
N ARG A 40 3.33 15.13 -2.38
CA ARG A 40 2.64 16.41 -2.14
C ARG A 40 2.89 17.36 -3.28
N SER A 41 1.88 18.14 -3.67
CA SER A 41 1.96 19.16 -4.72
C SER A 41 1.59 20.54 -4.19
N THR A 42 2.22 21.56 -4.78
CA THR A 42 1.84 22.96 -4.64
C THR A 42 1.49 23.51 -6.02
N VAL A 43 0.38 24.24 -6.10
CA VAL A 43 -0.06 24.96 -7.29
C VAL A 43 0.20 26.45 -7.10
N THR A 44 0.84 27.08 -8.07
CA THR A 44 1.08 28.54 -8.08
C THR A 44 0.72 29.08 -9.46
N GLY A 45 -0.47 29.69 -9.56
CA GLY A 45 -1.06 30.08 -10.84
C GLY A 45 -1.26 28.86 -11.75
N SER A 46 -0.67 28.88 -12.93
CA SER A 46 -0.72 27.75 -13.88
C SER A 46 0.33 26.67 -13.65
N ARG A 47 1.23 26.81 -12.66
CA ARG A 47 2.37 25.92 -12.46
C ARG A 47 2.15 24.98 -11.28
N VAL A 48 2.59 23.74 -11.43
CA VAL A 48 2.57 22.71 -10.39
C VAL A 48 4.00 22.28 -10.09
N THR A 49 4.36 22.23 -8.80
CA THR A 49 5.57 21.55 -8.33
C THR A 49 5.17 20.49 -7.33
N ALA A 50 5.77 19.31 -7.42
CA ALA A 50 5.51 18.21 -6.53
C ALA A 50 6.80 17.59 -5.99
N HIS A 51 6.72 17.09 -4.75
CA HIS A 51 7.78 16.34 -4.09
C HIS A 51 7.21 15.01 -3.63
N CYS A 52 7.91 13.92 -3.96
CA CYS A 52 7.54 12.58 -3.57
C CYS A 52 8.71 11.93 -2.84
N TYR A 53 8.41 11.29 -1.70
CA TYR A 53 9.36 10.50 -0.93
C TYR A 53 8.96 9.03 -0.96
N ASN A 54 9.87 8.14 -1.34
CA ASN A 54 9.62 6.70 -1.31
C ASN A 54 10.20 6.07 -0.03
N PRO A 55 9.36 5.66 0.94
CA PRO A 55 9.82 5.00 2.16
C PRO A 55 10.08 3.49 1.98
N TYR A 56 9.86 2.92 0.80
CA TYR A 56 9.87 1.48 0.55
C TYR A 56 11.11 1.01 -0.21
N ALA A 57 11.40 -0.29 -0.11
CA ALA A 57 12.57 -0.92 -0.73
C ALA A 57 12.43 -1.11 -2.26
N SER A 58 11.21 -1.13 -2.80
CA SER A 58 10.98 -1.18 -4.25
C SER A 58 11.02 0.22 -4.85
N VAL A 59 11.51 0.32 -6.09
CA VAL A 59 11.40 1.55 -6.88
C VAL A 59 9.93 1.83 -7.18
N ASP A 60 9.53 3.10 -7.05
CA ASP A 60 8.24 3.59 -7.51
C ASP A 60 8.44 4.57 -8.66
N ARG A 61 7.88 4.26 -9.83
CA ARG A 61 7.84 5.16 -10.98
C ARG A 61 6.60 6.04 -10.84
N VAL A 62 6.83 7.27 -10.39
CA VAL A 62 5.78 8.26 -10.14
C VAL A 62 5.57 9.12 -11.37
N ARG A 63 4.33 9.36 -11.77
CA ARG A 63 3.95 10.35 -12.78
C ARG A 63 3.03 11.41 -12.19
N LEU A 64 3.28 12.67 -12.53
CA LEU A 64 2.42 13.80 -12.21
C LEU A 64 1.40 13.99 -13.33
N HIS A 65 0.13 14.09 -12.95
CA HIS A 65 -0.98 14.39 -13.84
C HIS A 65 -1.61 15.72 -13.45
N ILE A 66 -1.93 16.54 -14.45
CA ILE A 66 -2.51 17.87 -14.26
C ILE A 66 -3.71 17.99 -15.20
N GLU A 67 -4.90 18.12 -14.62
CA GLU A 67 -6.09 18.50 -15.37
C GLU A 67 -6.17 20.03 -15.44
N CYS A 68 -6.34 20.56 -16.63
CA CYS A 68 -6.44 21.99 -16.88
C CYS A 68 -7.90 22.46 -16.88
N ALA A 69 -8.13 23.70 -16.43
CA ALA A 69 -9.49 24.17 -16.18
C ALA A 69 -10.30 24.51 -17.43
N ARG A 70 -9.63 24.75 -18.56
CA ARG A 70 -10.25 25.21 -19.81
C ARG A 70 -10.16 24.11 -20.86
N TRP A 71 -11.23 23.90 -21.61
CA TRP A 71 -11.31 22.83 -22.62
C TRP A 71 -10.26 22.94 -23.74
N TRP A 72 -9.74 24.13 -23.99
CA TRP A 72 -8.68 24.39 -24.98
C TRP A 72 -7.27 24.29 -24.39
N ASP A 73 -7.13 24.21 -23.07
CA ASP A 73 -5.89 24.02 -22.35
C ASP A 73 -5.78 22.53 -22.06
N ILE A 74 -4.99 21.82 -22.85
CA ILE A 74 -4.95 20.35 -22.81
C ILE A 74 -4.25 19.90 -21.52
N ASP A 75 -4.83 18.89 -20.87
CA ASP A 75 -4.27 18.25 -19.69
C ASP A 75 -2.82 17.82 -19.90
N SER A 76 -2.00 17.97 -18.85
CA SER A 76 -0.56 17.77 -18.92
C SER A 76 -0.10 16.67 -18.00
N ASP A 77 0.52 15.66 -18.60
CA ASP A 77 1.18 14.56 -17.90
C ASP A 77 2.70 14.69 -17.99
N SER A 78 3.39 14.43 -16.88
CA SER A 78 4.85 14.34 -16.88
C SER A 78 5.35 13.01 -17.43
N ALA A 79 6.64 12.94 -17.76
CA ALA A 79 7.32 11.65 -17.81
C ALA A 79 7.27 10.96 -16.43
N ALA A 80 7.30 9.63 -16.40
CA ALA A 80 7.41 8.90 -15.15
C ALA A 80 8.85 9.03 -14.61
N VAL A 81 8.98 9.31 -13.31
CA VAL A 81 10.27 9.49 -12.62
C VAL A 81 10.44 8.39 -11.58
N ALA A 82 11.58 7.70 -11.59
CA ALA A 82 11.89 6.67 -10.61
C ALA A 82 12.26 7.30 -9.27
N ALA A 83 11.47 7.02 -8.23
CA ALA A 83 11.80 7.26 -6.84
C ALA A 83 12.34 5.95 -6.25
N GLY A 84 13.67 5.86 -6.08
CA GLY A 84 14.30 4.72 -5.45
C GLY A 84 14.11 4.67 -3.92
N PRO A 85 14.67 3.66 -3.25
CA PRO A 85 14.50 3.48 -1.81
C PRO A 85 15.04 4.66 -1.01
N ALA A 86 14.23 5.17 -0.08
CA ALA A 86 14.54 6.34 0.75
C ALA A 86 14.94 7.59 -0.05
N GLN A 87 14.49 7.72 -1.31
CA GLN A 87 14.78 8.88 -2.15
C GLN A 87 13.64 9.89 -2.18
N ASN A 88 14.02 11.16 -2.37
CA ASN A 88 13.10 12.24 -2.72
C ASN A 88 13.25 12.57 -4.20
N VAL A 89 12.14 12.69 -4.90
CA VAL A 89 12.10 13.15 -6.30
C VAL A 89 11.22 14.40 -6.41
N ARG A 90 11.55 15.25 -7.37
CA ARG A 90 10.78 16.45 -7.70
C ARG A 90 10.19 16.30 -9.10
N LEU A 91 8.90 16.57 -9.21
CA LEU A 91 8.18 16.67 -10.49
C LEU A 91 7.66 18.10 -10.67
N ALA A 92 7.52 18.51 -11.92
CA ALA A 92 6.95 19.81 -12.25
C ALA A 92 6.17 19.71 -13.56
N GLY A 93 5.13 20.52 -13.66
CA GLY A 93 4.31 20.64 -14.84
C GLY A 93 3.54 21.96 -14.82
N ARG A 94 2.74 22.21 -15.86
CA ARG A 94 1.92 23.42 -15.94
C ARG A 94 0.76 23.22 -16.89
N CYS A 95 -0.28 24.00 -16.69
CA CYS A 95 -1.26 24.33 -17.71
C CYS A 95 -0.83 25.61 -18.45
N TRP A 96 -1.48 25.95 -19.56
CA TRP A 96 -1.32 27.28 -20.14
C TRP A 96 -1.95 28.37 -19.28
N LYS A 97 -3.14 28.14 -18.70
CA LYS A 97 -3.90 29.15 -17.97
C LYS A 97 -4.15 28.80 -16.50
N GLU A 98 -4.96 27.80 -16.22
CA GLU A 98 -5.44 27.51 -14.85
C GLU A 98 -5.44 25.99 -14.63
N VAL A 99 -4.93 25.56 -13.48
CA VAL A 99 -4.97 24.15 -13.05
C VAL A 99 -6.33 23.89 -12.40
N ARG A 100 -6.99 22.80 -12.79
CA ARG A 100 -8.22 22.32 -12.15
C ARG A 100 -7.93 21.31 -11.07
N SER A 101 -7.15 20.27 -11.38
CA SER A 101 -6.84 19.21 -10.43
C SER A 101 -5.44 18.62 -10.68
N VAL A 102 -4.88 17.98 -9.66
CA VAL A 102 -3.55 17.37 -9.70
C VAL A 102 -3.61 16.02 -8.98
N TRP A 103 -3.06 14.98 -9.60
CA TRP A 103 -2.92 13.66 -8.98
C TRP A 103 -1.65 12.95 -9.44
N PHE A 104 -1.37 11.81 -8.82
CA PHE A 104 -0.20 10.99 -9.08
C PHE A 104 -0.63 9.58 -9.46
N SER A 105 0.09 8.99 -10.40
CA SER A 105 0.06 7.54 -10.60
C SER A 105 1.39 6.92 -10.17
N HIS A 106 1.31 5.69 -9.70
CA HIS A 106 2.41 4.92 -9.15
C HIS A 106 2.53 3.62 -9.92
N GLN A 107 3.75 3.26 -10.30
CA GLN A 107 4.03 2.00 -10.97
C GLN A 107 5.26 1.36 -10.33
N ARG A 108 5.10 0.12 -9.86
CA ARG A 108 6.21 -0.63 -9.27
C ARG A 108 7.30 -0.80 -10.35
N GLY A 109 8.48 -0.29 -10.06
CA GLY A 109 9.67 -0.54 -10.86
C GLY A 109 10.31 -1.86 -10.48
N GLU A 110 10.97 -2.49 -11.44
CA GLU A 110 11.94 -3.54 -11.13
C GLU A 110 13.13 -2.89 -10.41
N GLY A 111 13.56 -3.52 -9.32
CA GLY A 111 14.63 -3.04 -8.43
C GLY A 111 16.01 -3.39 -8.94
#